data_AF-A0A6C0LTI7-F1
#
_entry.id   AF-A0A6C0LTI7-F1
#
_cell.length_a   1.000
_cell.length_b   1.000
_cell.length_c   1.000
_cell.angle_alpha   90.00
_cell.angle_beta   90.00
_cell.angle_gamma   90.00
#
_symmetry.space_group_name_H-M   'P 1'
#
loop_
_entity.id
_entity.type
_entity.pdbx_description
1 polymer ?
#
loop_
_entity_poly.entity_id
_entity_poly.type
_entity_poly.pdbx_seq_one_letter_code
_entity_poly.pdbx_strand_id
1 'polypeptide(L)'
;MNNSVKINGPINVIRMIGKIGSTSKVLYLFGDIHTDVNTQQECDSIFNVDINQYLATTFYNISNDSSDKKIYDFFLEISPSELVNEQDMNNSYKFKYIHQVYKFFRKIFRYNKSKNKVSVHDMFNKIRLHYIDIRQYFSQSNRIMFNTFDTIFLLENNRYLSKDIVDEIIRGLTIVKTDLKLIIDAYHVSTSSQVQKLNELTTRDYNKYMIYFFQKLINFYNHKNISERIKKQIKIILDEIAKIIKEIDIFIDLLINVNDDLLNNYNKLIYHEHRNNYNYGYDIFEKMEKTKPLFLNIVKLFDNYMEVGMKLMDLYFMRRYLDKSYITNGIVYGGADHICNYVYSLIKDYDFEITNSSYMSAKNINELNKNINKLKNYMDVRQYIFPNILRQCSDLEGFPSNFQ
;
A
#
# COMPACT_ATOMS: atom_id res chain seq x y z
N MET A 1 -19.04 -28.62 19.25
CA MET A 1 -19.64 -27.30 19.04
C MET A 1 -18.61 -26.46 18.31
N ASN A 2 -18.83 -26.14 17.04
CA ASN A 2 -17.98 -25.17 16.34
C ASN A 2 -18.36 -23.79 16.90
N ASN A 3 -17.51 -23.21 17.74
CA ASN A 3 -17.66 -21.79 18.07
C ASN A 3 -17.25 -21.01 16.81
N SER A 4 -18.20 -20.30 16.19
CA SER A 4 -17.84 -19.37 15.12
C SER A 4 -16.99 -18.25 15.73
N VAL A 5 -15.77 -18.11 15.22
CA VAL A 5 -14.85 -17.06 15.67
C VAL A 5 -15.09 -15.84 14.79
N LYS A 6 -15.73 -14.82 15.37
CA LYS A 6 -15.93 -13.53 14.72
C LYS A 6 -14.84 -12.58 15.13
N ILE A 7 -14.14 -12.01 14.15
CA ILE A 7 -13.01 -11.12 14.39
C ILE A 7 -13.31 -9.70 13.93
N ASN A 8 -13.01 -8.72 14.79
CA ASN A 8 -13.05 -7.31 14.44
C ASN A 8 -11.74 -6.90 13.77
N GLY A 9 -11.85 -6.15 12.68
CA GLY A 9 -10.74 -5.51 11.99
C GLY A 9 -10.67 -5.77 10.50
N PRO A 10 -10.62 -7.02 10.04
CA PRO A 10 -10.65 -7.30 8.61
C PRO A 10 -12.08 -7.21 8.05
N ILE A 11 -12.22 -6.55 6.90
CA ILE A 11 -13.45 -6.57 6.09
C ILE A 11 -13.72 -7.97 5.49
N ASN A 12 -12.65 -8.72 5.23
CA ASN A 12 -12.71 -10.11 4.79
C ASN A 12 -11.42 -10.84 5.16
N VAL A 13 -11.54 -12.13 5.44
CA VAL A 13 -10.44 -13.08 5.52
C VAL A 13 -10.59 -14.11 4.42
N ILE A 14 -9.54 -14.30 3.63
CA ILE A 14 -9.54 -15.23 2.50
C ILE A 14 -8.42 -16.24 2.69
N ARG A 15 -8.73 -17.52 2.51
CA ARG A 15 -7.74 -18.61 2.45
C ARG A 15 -7.56 -19.06 1.02
N MET A 16 -6.32 -19.11 0.55
CA MET A 16 -5.98 -19.59 -0.79
C MET A 16 -4.94 -20.71 -0.71
N ILE A 17 -5.01 -21.64 -1.66
CA ILE A 17 -4.00 -22.69 -1.85
C ILE A 17 -3.49 -22.66 -3.29
N GLY A 18 -2.24 -23.07 -3.48
CA GLY A 18 -1.64 -23.16 -4.81
C GLY A 18 -0.31 -23.90 -4.76
N LYS A 19 0.32 -24.05 -5.93
CA LYS A 19 1.58 -24.76 -6.06
C LYS A 19 2.53 -24.02 -6.98
N ILE A 20 3.76 -23.80 -6.51
CA ILE A 20 4.85 -23.20 -7.29
C ILE A 20 5.97 -24.21 -7.42
N GLY A 21 6.19 -24.71 -8.64
CA GLY A 21 7.10 -25.84 -8.86
C GLY A 21 6.64 -27.06 -8.06
N SER A 22 7.48 -27.57 -7.16
CA SER A 22 7.12 -28.64 -6.22
C SER A 22 6.59 -28.15 -4.87
N THR A 23 6.58 -26.83 -4.62
CA THR A 23 6.24 -26.26 -3.31
C THR A 23 4.74 -25.97 -3.22
N SER A 24 4.03 -26.71 -2.37
CA SER A 24 2.65 -26.38 -1.98
C SER A 24 2.63 -25.16 -1.07
N LYS A 25 1.68 -24.26 -1.30
CA LYS A 25 1.57 -22.98 -0.60
C LYS A 25 0.15 -22.74 -0.10
N VAL A 26 0.05 -22.26 1.14
CA VAL A 26 -1.21 -21.84 1.80
C VAL A 26 -1.08 -20.37 2.17
N LEU A 27 -2.08 -19.56 1.82
CA LEU A 27 -2.10 -18.13 2.07
C LEU A 27 -3.38 -17.72 2.80
N TYR A 28 -3.24 -17.01 3.90
CA TYR A 28 -4.34 -16.28 4.53
C TYR A 28 -4.17 -14.79 4.27
N LEU A 29 -5.24 -14.13 3.84
CA LEU A 29 -5.28 -12.72 3.50
C LEU A 29 -6.30 -12.01 4.38
N PHE A 30 -5.86 -11.02 5.15
CA PHE A 30 -6.69 -10.18 6.02
C PHE A 30 -6.72 -8.77 5.45
N GLY A 31 -7.90 -8.33 4.96
CA GLY A 31 -8.06 -7.02 4.34
C GLY A 31 -8.59 -5.96 5.30
N ASP A 32 -7.89 -4.83 5.44
CA ASP A 32 -8.26 -3.68 6.28
C ASP A 32 -8.54 -2.46 5.39
N ILE A 33 -9.55 -1.65 5.70
CA ILE A 33 -9.89 -0.45 4.91
C ILE A 33 -9.14 0.81 5.33
N HIS A 34 -8.34 0.75 6.40
CA HIS A 34 -7.50 1.85 6.90
C HIS A 34 -8.25 3.14 7.28
N THR A 35 -9.51 3.04 7.70
CA THR A 35 -10.26 4.19 8.23
C THR A 35 -10.20 4.26 9.75
N ASP A 36 -10.75 5.32 10.35
CA ASP A 36 -10.81 5.47 11.80
C ASP A 36 -11.78 4.43 12.40
N VAL A 37 -11.39 3.69 13.44
CA VAL A 37 -12.27 2.66 14.04
C VAL A 37 -13.58 3.24 14.56
N ASN A 38 -13.61 4.52 14.98
CA ASN A 38 -14.82 5.17 15.46
C ASN A 38 -15.83 5.44 14.33
N THR A 39 -15.38 5.36 13.07
CA THR A 39 -16.22 5.51 11.88
C THR A 39 -16.62 4.17 11.26
N GLN A 40 -16.27 3.05 11.89
CA GLN A 40 -16.44 1.70 11.36
C GLN A 40 -17.46 0.89 12.15
N GLN A 41 -18.11 -0.04 11.46
CA GLN A 41 -18.91 -1.07 12.11
C GLN A 41 -18.03 -2.28 12.47
N GLU A 42 -18.10 -2.69 13.74
CA GLU A 42 -17.50 -3.92 14.26
C GLU A 42 -18.46 -5.12 14.09
N CYS A 43 -18.09 -6.30 14.61
CA CYS A 43 -19.00 -7.44 14.67
C CYS A 43 -20.12 -7.22 15.69
N ASP A 44 -21.38 -7.55 15.34
CA ASP A 44 -22.54 -7.41 16.24
C ASP A 44 -22.50 -8.33 17.49
N SER A 45 -21.66 -9.37 17.48
CA SER A 45 -21.58 -10.36 18.56
C SER A 45 -20.79 -9.82 19.75
N ILE A 46 -21.33 -9.94 20.97
CA ILE A 46 -20.60 -9.62 22.22
C ILE A 46 -19.41 -10.55 22.50
N PHE A 47 -19.32 -11.68 21.79
CA PHE A 47 -18.22 -12.65 21.88
C PHE A 47 -17.21 -12.49 20.73
N ASN A 48 -17.25 -11.36 20.02
CA ASN A 48 -16.23 -11.05 19.03
C ASN A 48 -14.85 -10.86 19.69
N VAL A 49 -13.78 -11.03 18.92
CA VAL A 49 -12.41 -10.75 19.38
C VAL A 49 -11.75 -9.74 18.44
N ASP A 50 -10.93 -8.85 19.00
CA ASP A 50 -10.13 -7.96 18.15
C ASP A 50 -9.03 -8.75 17.42
N ILE A 51 -8.70 -8.33 16.20
CA ILE A 51 -7.70 -9.01 15.36
C ILE A 51 -6.37 -9.28 16.06
N ASN A 52 -5.87 -8.35 16.87
CA ASN A 52 -4.62 -8.52 17.60
C ASN A 52 -4.70 -9.66 18.63
N GLN A 53 -5.84 -9.83 19.30
CA GLN A 53 -6.08 -10.93 20.23
C GLN A 53 -6.16 -12.27 19.46
N TYR A 54 -6.89 -12.28 18.34
CA TYR A 54 -6.98 -13.47 17.49
C TYR A 54 -5.60 -13.92 16.99
N LEU A 55 -4.79 -12.99 16.46
CA LEU A 55 -3.43 -13.29 16.00
C LEU A 55 -2.53 -13.76 17.16
N ALA A 56 -2.61 -13.12 18.34
CA ALA A 56 -1.85 -13.52 19.52
C ALA A 56 -2.12 -14.96 19.93
N THR A 57 -3.40 -15.30 20.12
CA THR A 57 -3.83 -16.65 20.52
C THR A 57 -3.44 -17.67 19.46
N THR A 58 -3.67 -17.35 18.18
CA THR A 58 -3.38 -18.28 17.08
C THR A 58 -1.88 -18.54 16.95
N PHE A 59 -1.05 -17.51 17.01
CA PHE A 59 0.41 -17.65 16.92
C PHE A 59 1.02 -18.38 18.11
N TYR A 60 0.47 -18.14 19.31
CA TYR A 60 0.86 -18.87 20.51
C TYR A 60 0.53 -20.36 20.36
N ASN A 61 -0.67 -20.70 19.88
CA ASN A 61 -1.06 -22.09 19.67
C ASN A 61 -0.16 -22.78 18.63
N ILE A 62 0.13 -22.13 17.51
CA ILE A 62 1.05 -22.65 16.48
C ILE A 62 2.43 -22.95 17.08
N SER A 63 2.97 -22.03 17.87
CA SER A 63 4.31 -22.15 18.43
C SER A 63 4.41 -23.26 19.49
N ASN A 64 3.31 -23.53 20.21
CA ASN A 64 3.23 -24.57 21.24
C ASN A 64 2.75 -25.94 20.74
N ASP A 65 2.22 -26.04 19.51
CA ASP A 65 1.85 -27.32 18.93
C ASP A 65 3.11 -28.09 18.50
N SER A 66 3.59 -29.04 19.30
CA SER A 66 4.78 -29.82 19.00
C SER A 66 4.64 -30.71 17.76
N SER A 67 3.41 -30.99 17.30
CA SER A 67 3.18 -31.80 16.09
C SER A 67 3.39 -31.00 14.81
N ASP A 68 3.18 -29.69 14.86
CA ASP A 68 3.37 -28.81 13.72
C ASP A 68 4.84 -28.37 13.59
N LYS A 69 5.48 -28.78 12.49
CA LYS A 69 6.87 -28.41 12.17
C LYS A 69 6.96 -27.23 11.19
N LYS A 70 5.82 -26.68 10.77
CA LYS A 70 5.76 -25.58 9.80
C LYS A 70 6.28 -24.29 10.42
N ILE A 71 6.88 -23.46 9.57
CA ILE A 71 7.13 -22.05 9.84
C ILE A 71 6.06 -21.23 9.12
N TYR A 72 5.52 -20.25 9.81
CA TYR A 72 4.51 -19.33 9.29
C TYR A 72 5.13 -17.97 9.01
N ASP A 73 4.96 -17.52 7.78
CA ASP A 73 5.48 -16.27 7.26
C ASP A 73 4.40 -15.20 7.35
N PHE A 74 4.53 -14.31 8.34
CA PHE A 74 3.60 -13.21 8.53
C PHE A 74 4.09 -11.95 7.80
N PHE A 75 3.33 -11.54 6.80
CA PHE A 75 3.54 -10.36 5.98
C PHE A 75 2.63 -9.24 6.47
N LEU A 76 3.23 -8.13 6.85
CA LEU A 76 2.52 -6.97 7.37
C LEU A 76 2.81 -5.77 6.50
N GLU A 77 1.76 -5.06 6.07
CA GLU A 77 1.90 -3.73 5.49
C GLU A 77 2.38 -2.77 6.58
N ILE A 78 3.69 -2.77 6.82
CA ILE A 78 4.42 -1.90 7.73
C ILE A 78 5.76 -1.61 7.08
N SER A 79 6.30 -0.41 7.27
CA SER A 79 7.64 -0.05 6.80
C SER A 79 8.72 -0.41 7.82
N PRO A 80 9.98 -0.59 7.40
CA PRO A 80 11.10 -0.75 8.33
C PRO A 80 11.20 0.37 9.38
N SER A 81 10.92 1.64 9.04
CA SER A 81 10.94 2.74 10.01
C SER A 81 9.92 2.61 11.13
N GLU A 82 8.72 2.13 10.80
CA GLU A 82 7.62 2.02 11.77
C GLU A 82 7.88 0.92 12.82
N LEU A 83 8.75 -0.05 12.51
CA LEU A 83 9.21 -1.04 13.48
C LEU A 83 10.17 -0.42 14.53
N VAL A 84 10.92 0.62 14.17
CA VAL A 84 12.03 1.15 14.99
C VAL A 84 11.61 2.35 15.85
N ASN A 85 10.66 3.18 15.41
CA ASN A 85 10.30 4.42 16.12
C ASN A 85 9.36 4.17 17.31
N GLU A 86 9.90 4.00 18.52
CA GLU A 86 9.13 3.80 19.77
C GLU A 86 8.32 5.02 20.23
N GLN A 87 8.67 6.22 19.76
CA GLN A 87 8.05 7.47 20.23
C GLN A 87 6.58 7.64 19.81
N ASP A 88 6.14 7.01 18.72
CA ASP A 88 4.73 7.07 18.28
C ASP A 88 3.79 6.19 19.14
N MET A 89 4.31 5.47 20.15
CA MET A 89 3.54 4.49 20.93
C MET A 89 2.76 5.06 22.12
N ASN A 90 3.03 6.30 22.55
CA ASN A 90 2.34 6.87 23.73
C ASN A 90 0.90 7.30 23.46
N ASN A 91 0.45 7.30 22.19
CA ASN A 91 -0.96 7.51 21.87
C ASN A 91 -1.73 6.20 22.03
N SER A 92 -2.46 6.09 23.13
CA SER A 92 -3.36 4.99 23.50
C SER A 92 -4.50 4.75 22.49
N TYR A 93 -4.73 5.69 21.57
CA TYR A 93 -5.86 5.66 20.64
C TYR A 93 -5.82 4.48 19.64
N LYS A 94 -6.95 3.77 19.56
CA LYS A 94 -7.28 2.73 18.57
C LYS A 94 -7.62 3.43 17.24
N PHE A 95 -6.70 4.16 16.59
CA PHE A 95 -7.08 4.91 15.38
C PHE A 95 -7.51 4.00 14.23
N LYS A 96 -6.76 2.93 13.95
CA LYS A 96 -7.05 1.97 12.86
C LYS A 96 -6.81 0.55 13.35
N TYR A 97 -7.45 -0.45 12.75
CA TYR A 97 -7.20 -1.85 13.09
C TYR A 97 -5.78 -2.29 12.77
N ILE A 98 -5.25 -1.89 11.61
CA ILE A 98 -3.85 -2.13 11.26
C ILE A 98 -2.87 -1.56 12.29
N HIS A 99 -3.17 -0.43 12.95
CA HIS A 99 -2.34 0.11 14.02
C HIS A 99 -2.36 -0.77 15.29
N GLN A 100 -3.45 -1.49 15.57
CA GLN A 100 -3.48 -2.46 16.67
C GLN A 100 -2.61 -3.68 16.35
N VAL A 101 -2.62 -4.10 15.09
CA VAL A 101 -1.71 -5.12 14.58
C VAL A 101 -0.26 -4.63 14.76
N TYR A 102 0.08 -3.40 14.33
CA TYR A 102 1.42 -2.83 14.57
C TYR A 102 1.83 -2.86 16.04
N LYS A 103 0.96 -2.40 16.95
CA LYS A 103 1.20 -2.40 18.40
C LYS A 103 1.48 -3.81 18.94
N PHE A 104 0.74 -4.82 18.46
CA PHE A 104 0.97 -6.22 18.83
C PHE A 104 2.33 -6.72 18.31
N PHE A 105 2.64 -6.50 17.03
CA PHE A 105 3.88 -6.97 16.42
C PHE A 105 5.12 -6.36 17.05
N ARG A 106 5.09 -5.07 17.39
CA ARG A 106 6.23 -4.41 18.03
C ARG A 106 6.52 -4.91 19.45
N LYS A 107 5.55 -5.54 20.12
CA LYS A 107 5.76 -6.22 21.41
C LYS A 107 6.45 -7.58 21.24
N ILE A 108 6.27 -8.23 20.09
CA ILE A 108 6.77 -9.59 19.81
C ILE A 108 8.13 -9.56 19.12
N PHE A 109 8.33 -8.61 18.22
CA PHE A 109 9.52 -8.51 17.40
C PHE A 109 10.41 -7.39 17.92
N ARG A 110 11.68 -7.72 18.19
CA ARG A 110 12.70 -6.76 18.57
C ARG A 110 13.70 -6.60 17.43
N TYR A 111 13.89 -5.37 16.96
CA TYR A 111 14.90 -5.05 15.96
C TYR A 111 16.21 -4.66 16.66
N ASN A 112 17.24 -5.48 16.46
CA ASN A 112 18.60 -5.16 16.88
C ASN A 112 19.30 -4.34 15.79
N LYS A 113 19.35 -3.01 15.98
CA LYS A 113 19.95 -2.07 15.03
C LYS A 113 21.43 -2.34 14.75
N SER A 114 22.22 -2.71 15.78
CA SER A 114 23.66 -2.96 15.60
C SER A 114 23.95 -4.24 14.81
N LYS A 115 23.05 -5.23 14.87
CA LYS A 115 23.16 -6.49 14.11
C LYS A 115 22.37 -6.47 12.80
N ASN A 116 21.53 -5.46 12.56
CA ASN A 116 20.54 -5.42 11.49
C ASN A 116 19.72 -6.73 11.42
N LYS A 117 19.23 -7.18 12.58
CA LYS A 117 18.50 -8.45 12.75
C LYS A 117 17.22 -8.22 13.54
N VAL A 118 16.14 -8.85 13.09
CA VAL A 118 14.89 -8.96 13.86
C VAL A 118 14.92 -10.28 14.63
N SER A 119 14.71 -10.22 15.94
CA SER A 119 14.45 -11.39 16.78
C SER A 119 12.97 -11.45 17.15
N VAL A 120 12.41 -12.64 17.17
CA VAL A 120 11.06 -12.93 17.65
C VAL A 120 11.12 -13.38 19.10
N HIS A 121 10.14 -13.02 19.91
CA HIS A 121 10.00 -13.57 21.25
C HIS A 121 9.81 -15.10 21.20
N ASP A 122 10.43 -15.84 22.12
CA ASP A 122 10.42 -17.31 22.14
C ASP A 122 9.02 -17.95 22.13
N MET A 123 8.00 -17.27 22.67
CA MET A 123 6.60 -17.72 22.64
C MET A 123 6.00 -17.77 21.22
N PHE A 124 6.67 -17.18 20.24
CA PHE A 124 6.25 -17.10 18.84
C PHE A 124 7.32 -17.62 17.89
N ASN A 125 8.13 -18.59 18.32
CA ASN A 125 9.33 -19.08 17.62
C ASN A 125 9.07 -19.70 16.22
N LYS A 126 7.81 -20.02 15.87
CA LYS A 126 7.43 -20.50 14.53
C LYS A 126 6.90 -19.39 13.60
N ILE A 127 6.90 -18.15 14.05
CA ILE A 127 6.43 -17.01 13.28
C ILE A 127 7.61 -16.17 12.79
N ARG A 128 7.65 -15.91 11.48
CA ARG A 128 8.65 -15.05 10.85
C ARG A 128 7.98 -13.82 10.25
N LEU A 129 8.35 -12.64 10.76
CA LEU A 129 7.84 -11.36 10.26
C LEU A 129 8.52 -10.94 8.95
N HIS A 130 7.71 -10.40 8.05
CA HIS A 130 8.13 -9.72 6.83
C HIS A 130 7.36 -8.40 6.72
N TYR A 131 8.09 -7.29 6.63
CA TYR A 131 7.52 -6.03 6.20
C TYR A 131 7.28 -6.11 4.69
N ILE A 132 6.11 -5.69 4.22
CA ILE A 132 5.80 -5.58 2.79
C ILE A 132 5.69 -4.14 2.31
N ASP A 133 5.55 -3.17 3.22
CA ASP A 133 5.56 -1.76 2.82
C ASP A 133 7.00 -1.31 2.50
N ILE A 134 7.23 -1.17 1.21
CA ILE A 134 8.49 -0.75 0.61
C ILE A 134 8.44 0.70 0.13
N ARG A 135 7.30 1.40 0.33
CA ARG A 135 7.13 2.80 -0.10
C ARG A 135 8.12 3.72 0.59
N GLN A 136 8.70 3.32 1.73
CA GLN A 136 9.78 4.06 2.37
C GLN A 136 11.05 4.18 1.51
N TYR A 137 11.33 3.22 0.62
CA TYR A 137 12.42 3.38 -0.37
C TYR A 137 12.13 4.47 -1.41
N PHE A 138 10.86 4.92 -1.46
CA PHE A 138 10.34 6.04 -2.23
C PHE A 138 9.90 7.21 -1.30
N SER A 139 10.40 7.26 -0.06
CA SER A 139 9.95 8.21 0.97
C SER A 139 10.14 9.69 0.62
N GLN A 140 11.17 10.06 -0.13
CA GLN A 140 11.40 11.47 -0.48
C GLN A 140 10.32 11.95 -1.46
N SER A 141 10.16 11.27 -2.59
CA SER A 141 9.10 11.58 -3.57
C SER A 141 7.71 11.45 -2.94
N ASN A 142 7.48 10.43 -2.11
CA ASN A 142 6.22 10.27 -1.41
C ASN A 142 5.93 11.49 -0.54
N ARG A 143 6.84 11.86 0.37
CA ARG A 143 6.64 13.03 1.25
C ARG A 143 6.39 14.30 0.44
N ILE A 144 7.13 14.52 -0.65
CA ILE A 144 6.95 15.70 -1.50
C ILE A 144 5.59 15.67 -2.21
N MET A 145 5.14 14.51 -2.69
CA MET A 145 3.84 14.35 -3.33
C MET A 145 2.69 14.59 -2.33
N PHE A 146 2.77 14.03 -1.12
CA PHE A 146 1.82 14.30 -0.03
C PHE A 146 1.78 15.79 0.33
N ASN A 147 2.94 16.42 0.55
CA ASN A 147 3.01 17.85 0.85
C ASN A 147 2.42 18.71 -0.28
N THR A 148 2.70 18.35 -1.54
CA THR A 148 2.14 19.04 -2.72
C THR A 148 0.62 18.92 -2.75
N PHE A 149 0.08 17.73 -2.49
CA PHE A 149 -1.35 17.48 -2.40
C PHE A 149 -1.99 18.30 -1.29
N ASP A 150 -1.46 18.23 -0.07
CA ASP A 150 -1.99 18.95 1.09
C ASP A 150 -1.93 20.46 0.88
N THR A 151 -0.85 20.97 0.27
CA THR A 151 -0.71 22.39 -0.05
C THR A 151 -1.81 22.84 -0.99
N ILE A 152 -2.06 22.12 -2.09
CA ILE A 152 -3.11 22.49 -3.05
C ILE A 152 -4.50 22.35 -2.43
N PHE A 153 -4.73 21.33 -1.60
CA PHE A 153 -5.98 21.18 -0.84
C PHE A 153 -6.23 22.39 0.07
N LEU A 154 -5.19 22.89 0.75
CA LEU A 154 -5.27 24.09 1.57
C LEU A 154 -5.49 25.36 0.73
N LEU A 155 -4.89 25.48 -0.45
CA LEU A 155 -5.15 26.61 -1.37
C LEU A 155 -6.62 26.64 -1.78
N GLU A 156 -7.19 25.48 -2.13
CA GLU A 156 -8.59 25.33 -2.51
C GLU A 156 -9.52 25.67 -1.33
N ASN A 157 -9.25 25.18 -0.12
CA ASN A 157 -10.12 25.44 1.03
C ASN A 157 -10.02 26.89 1.55
N ASN A 158 -8.82 27.45 1.60
CA ASN A 158 -8.59 28.79 2.13
C ASN A 158 -8.79 29.88 1.07
N ARG A 159 -9.00 29.50 -0.20
CA ARG A 159 -9.09 30.42 -1.34
C ARG A 159 -7.91 31.39 -1.36
N TYR A 160 -6.74 30.87 -1.01
CA TYR A 160 -5.49 31.60 -0.95
C TYR A 160 -4.61 31.12 -2.09
N LEU A 161 -3.98 32.06 -2.78
CA LEU A 161 -3.09 31.76 -3.88
C LEU A 161 -1.97 32.80 -3.91
N SER A 162 -0.73 32.32 -3.93
CA SER A 162 0.46 33.18 -3.98
C SER A 162 1.52 32.53 -4.85
N LYS A 163 2.34 33.37 -5.48
CA LYS A 163 3.44 32.94 -6.35
C LYS A 163 4.40 31.98 -5.66
N ASP A 164 4.83 32.29 -4.44
CA ASP A 164 5.81 31.48 -3.71
C ASP A 164 5.32 30.05 -3.49
N ILE A 165 4.02 29.87 -3.23
CA ILE A 165 3.42 28.54 -3.09
C ILE A 165 3.35 27.82 -4.43
N VAL A 166 2.96 28.52 -5.51
CA VAL A 166 2.93 27.93 -6.86
C VAL A 166 4.34 27.47 -7.28
N ASP A 167 5.36 28.29 -7.03
CA ASP A 167 6.76 27.94 -7.28
C ASP A 167 7.20 26.73 -6.45
N GLU A 168 6.77 26.61 -5.20
CA GLU A 168 7.04 25.45 -4.34
C GLU A 168 6.41 24.16 -4.89
N ILE A 169 5.15 24.22 -5.33
CA ILE A 169 4.44 23.11 -5.96
C ILE A 169 5.19 22.67 -7.23
N ILE A 170 5.58 23.61 -8.10
CA ILE A 170 6.33 23.30 -9.33
C ILE A 170 7.65 22.59 -8.99
N ARG A 171 8.40 23.08 -7.99
CA ARG A 171 9.63 22.40 -7.53
C ARG A 171 9.34 21.00 -7.01
N GLY A 172 8.30 20.82 -6.20
CA GLY A 172 7.89 19.52 -5.68
C GLY A 172 7.57 18.51 -6.78
N LEU A 173 6.73 18.92 -7.74
CA LEU A 173 6.38 18.09 -8.90
C LEU A 173 7.60 17.75 -9.77
N THR A 174 8.54 18.68 -9.93
CA THR A 174 9.79 18.44 -10.68
C THR A 174 10.66 17.37 -10.02
N ILE A 175 10.74 17.38 -8.67
CA ILE A 175 11.46 16.34 -7.92
C ILE A 175 10.76 14.98 -8.10
N VAL A 176 9.43 14.91 -7.93
CA VAL A 176 8.70 13.66 -8.12
C VAL A 176 8.87 13.12 -9.54
N LYS A 177 8.77 13.97 -10.55
CA LYS A 177 9.04 13.60 -11.96
C LYS A 177 10.44 13.00 -12.13
N THR A 178 11.44 13.58 -11.46
CA THR A 178 12.83 13.11 -11.54
C THR A 178 12.99 11.72 -10.92
N ASP A 179 12.39 11.48 -9.76
CA ASP A 179 12.42 10.18 -9.09
C ASP A 179 11.69 9.10 -9.90
N LEU A 180 10.56 9.45 -10.52
CA LEU A 180 9.82 8.57 -11.43
C LEU A 180 10.65 8.19 -12.68
N LYS A 181 11.36 9.15 -13.27
CA LYS A 181 12.31 8.87 -14.37
C LYS A 181 13.42 7.91 -13.94
N LEU A 182 13.91 8.08 -12.71
CA LEU A 182 14.96 7.20 -12.18
C LEU A 182 14.50 5.74 -12.06
N ILE A 183 13.21 5.48 -11.79
CA ILE A 183 12.65 4.12 -11.80
C ILE A 183 12.68 3.53 -13.23
N ILE A 184 12.30 4.32 -14.23
CA ILE A 184 12.38 3.91 -15.65
C ILE A 184 13.83 3.61 -16.03
N ASP A 185 14.76 4.52 -15.72
CA ASP A 185 16.18 4.34 -16.03
C ASP A 185 16.75 3.11 -15.32
N ALA A 186 16.38 2.89 -14.06
CA ALA A 186 16.77 1.73 -13.29
C ALA A 186 16.30 0.41 -13.91
N TYR A 187 15.26 0.39 -14.76
CA TYR A 187 14.88 -0.82 -15.50
C TYR A 187 15.89 -1.18 -16.60
N HIS A 188 16.54 -0.18 -17.19
CA HIS A 188 17.41 -0.33 -18.36
C HIS A 188 18.90 -0.54 -18.03
N VAL A 189 19.31 -0.25 -16.79
CA VAL A 189 20.70 -0.47 -16.35
C VAL A 189 21.00 -1.98 -16.22
N SER A 190 22.09 -2.45 -16.83
CA SER A 190 22.56 -3.83 -16.71
C SER A 190 23.28 -4.06 -15.35
N THR A 191 23.02 -5.20 -14.73
CA THR A 191 23.31 -5.53 -13.32
C THR A 191 24.79 -5.63 -12.90
N SER A 192 25.78 -5.35 -13.74
CA SER A 192 27.11 -5.96 -13.55
C SER A 192 28.14 -5.19 -12.71
N SER A 193 27.92 -3.95 -12.22
CA SER A 193 29.07 -3.24 -11.61
C SER A 193 28.88 -2.40 -10.34
N GLN A 194 27.69 -2.02 -9.85
CA GLN A 194 27.65 -0.96 -8.83
C GLN A 194 26.58 -1.06 -7.74
N VAL A 195 26.17 -2.26 -7.33
CA VAL A 195 25.24 -2.35 -6.19
C VAL A 195 25.84 -3.00 -4.96
N GLN A 196 26.74 -2.24 -4.33
CA GLN A 196 27.21 -2.54 -2.99
C GLN A 196 26.04 -2.46 -1.99
N LYS A 197 26.04 -3.41 -1.04
CA LYS A 197 25.13 -3.41 0.10
C LYS A 197 25.47 -2.19 0.96
N LEU A 198 24.69 -1.13 0.84
CA LEU A 198 24.89 0.10 1.59
C LEU A 198 24.54 -0.15 3.08
N ASN A 199 25.45 0.24 3.98
CA ASN A 199 25.34 -0.03 5.42
C ASN A 199 24.74 1.14 6.22
N GLU A 200 24.62 2.34 5.65
CA GLU A 200 24.08 3.52 6.33
C GLU A 200 23.18 4.37 5.42
N LEU A 201 22.24 5.09 6.04
CA LEU A 201 21.28 5.99 5.37
C LEU A 201 21.81 7.42 5.44
N THR A 202 22.43 7.91 4.36
CA THR A 202 22.58 9.35 4.12
C THR A 202 21.66 9.77 2.98
N THR A 203 21.20 11.03 2.99
CA THR A 203 20.35 11.60 1.92
C THR A 203 21.00 11.53 0.53
N ARG A 204 22.33 11.45 0.45
CA ARG A 204 23.08 11.30 -0.82
C ARG A 204 22.99 9.91 -1.45
N ASP A 205 22.53 8.88 -0.72
CA ASP A 205 22.52 7.49 -1.21
C ASP A 205 21.12 6.97 -1.58
N TYR A 206 20.08 7.77 -1.42
CA TYR A 206 18.69 7.37 -1.65
C TYR A 206 18.44 6.83 -3.07
N ASN A 207 18.92 7.54 -4.10
CA ASN A 207 18.81 7.10 -5.49
C ASN A 207 19.45 5.74 -5.73
N LYS A 208 20.61 5.47 -5.11
CA LYS A 208 21.28 4.17 -5.21
C LYS A 208 20.46 3.06 -4.56
N TYR A 209 19.83 3.33 -3.41
CA TYR A 209 18.95 2.36 -2.76
C TYR A 209 17.70 2.05 -3.58
N MET A 210 17.08 3.07 -4.16
CA MET A 210 15.91 2.87 -5.05
C MET A 210 16.29 2.03 -6.26
N ILE A 211 17.41 2.36 -6.95
CA ILE A 211 17.93 1.56 -8.06
C ILE A 211 18.23 0.13 -7.60
N TYR A 212 18.91 -0.05 -6.46
CA TYR A 212 19.21 -1.37 -5.91
C TYR A 212 17.96 -2.20 -5.66
N PHE A 213 16.98 -1.60 -4.99
CA PHE A 213 15.75 -2.26 -4.63
C PHE A 213 14.99 -2.70 -5.89
N PHE A 214 14.88 -1.80 -6.88
CA PHE A 214 14.19 -2.07 -8.12
C PHE A 214 14.91 -3.16 -8.94
N GLN A 215 16.23 -3.09 -9.03
CA GLN A 215 17.07 -4.13 -9.64
C GLN A 215 16.93 -5.49 -8.93
N LYS A 216 16.84 -5.47 -7.60
CA LYS A 216 16.58 -6.66 -6.78
C LYS A 216 15.22 -7.28 -7.10
N LEU A 217 14.20 -6.43 -7.27
CA LEU A 217 12.85 -6.83 -7.66
C LEU A 217 12.82 -7.43 -9.07
N ILE A 218 13.68 -7.01 -10.01
CA ILE A 218 13.64 -7.48 -11.41
C ILE A 218 14.51 -8.72 -11.66
N ASN A 219 15.67 -8.84 -10.99
CA ASN A 219 16.72 -9.75 -11.46
C ASN A 219 16.96 -10.99 -10.59
N PHE A 220 16.50 -11.02 -9.34
CA PHE A 220 16.86 -12.09 -8.40
C PHE A 220 15.68 -13.02 -8.12
N TYR A 221 15.63 -14.13 -8.87
CA TYR A 221 14.60 -15.15 -8.83
C TYR A 221 15.18 -16.55 -8.88
N ASN A 222 14.56 -17.47 -8.15
CA ASN A 222 14.82 -18.91 -8.25
C ASN A 222 13.96 -19.54 -9.36
N HIS A 223 12.76 -19.00 -9.62
CA HIS A 223 11.82 -19.55 -10.59
C HIS A 223 11.62 -18.60 -11.78
N LYS A 224 11.98 -19.07 -12.97
CA LYS A 224 11.94 -18.28 -14.22
C LYS A 224 10.53 -17.80 -14.57
N ASN A 225 9.51 -18.66 -14.42
CA ASN A 225 8.12 -18.32 -14.70
C ASN A 225 7.60 -17.16 -13.81
N ILE A 226 8.03 -17.09 -12.55
CA ILE A 226 7.67 -15.99 -11.65
C ILE A 226 8.38 -14.71 -12.12
N SER A 227 9.68 -14.80 -12.43
CA SER A 227 10.45 -13.66 -12.94
C SER A 227 9.79 -13.04 -14.19
N GLU A 228 9.37 -13.88 -15.14
CA GLU A 228 8.72 -13.43 -16.38
C GLU A 228 7.38 -12.74 -16.13
N ARG A 229 6.54 -13.30 -15.25
CA ARG A 229 5.24 -12.72 -14.88
C ARG A 229 5.41 -11.38 -14.14
N ILE A 230 6.33 -11.31 -13.17
CA ILE A 230 6.62 -10.05 -12.46
C ILE A 230 7.19 -9.00 -13.44
N LYS A 231 8.12 -9.37 -14.33
CA LYS A 231 8.67 -8.44 -15.34
C LYS A 231 7.58 -7.88 -16.27
N LYS A 232 6.58 -8.69 -16.63
CA LYS A 232 5.43 -8.22 -17.41
C LYS A 232 4.64 -7.14 -16.65
N GLN A 233 4.37 -7.35 -15.37
CA GLN A 233 3.69 -6.35 -14.53
C GLN A 233 4.53 -5.09 -14.34
N ILE A 234 5.85 -5.23 -14.18
CA ILE A 234 6.76 -4.07 -14.10
C ILE A 234 6.68 -3.22 -15.37
N LYS A 235 6.64 -3.82 -16.57
CA LYS A 235 6.47 -3.05 -17.82
C LYS A 235 5.19 -2.22 -17.83
N ILE A 236 4.07 -2.79 -17.35
CA ILE A 236 2.80 -2.06 -17.23
C ILE A 236 2.95 -0.87 -16.27
N ILE A 237 3.58 -1.09 -15.13
CA ILE A 237 3.87 -0.02 -14.15
C ILE A 237 4.76 1.06 -14.79
N LEU A 238 5.77 0.70 -15.59
CA LEU A 238 6.61 1.70 -16.28
C LEU A 238 5.83 2.53 -17.29
N ASP A 239 4.88 1.92 -18.01
CA ASP A 239 3.99 2.65 -18.91
C ASP A 239 3.06 3.61 -18.15
N GLU A 240 2.58 3.21 -16.96
CA GLU A 240 1.81 4.08 -16.06
C GLU A 240 2.66 5.23 -15.52
N ILE A 241 3.89 4.96 -15.08
CA ILE A 241 4.85 6.00 -14.66
C ILE A 241 5.10 7.00 -15.79
N ALA A 242 5.28 6.54 -17.03
CA ALA A 242 5.48 7.41 -18.18
C ALA A 242 4.26 8.32 -18.45
N LYS A 243 3.03 7.85 -18.17
CA LYS A 243 1.82 8.68 -18.24
C LYS A 243 1.79 9.72 -17.13
N ILE A 244 2.10 9.32 -15.89
CA ILE A 244 2.17 10.24 -14.74
C ILE A 244 3.19 11.35 -15.00
N ILE A 245 4.35 11.03 -15.57
CA ILE A 245 5.36 12.04 -15.94
C ILE A 245 4.78 13.08 -16.91
N LYS A 246 3.99 12.65 -17.90
CA LYS A 246 3.32 13.57 -18.84
C LYS A 246 2.23 14.40 -18.15
N GLU A 247 1.47 13.80 -17.23
CA GLU A 247 0.46 14.52 -16.43
C GLU A 247 1.12 15.57 -15.53
N ILE A 248 2.29 15.28 -14.95
CA ILE A 248 3.09 16.27 -14.22
C ILE A 248 3.49 17.44 -15.11
N ASP A 249 3.94 17.17 -16.34
CA ASP A 249 4.35 18.23 -17.27
C ASP A 249 3.20 19.16 -17.63
N ILE A 250 2.04 18.59 -17.98
CA ILE A 250 0.81 19.36 -18.22
C ILE A 250 0.42 20.18 -16.98
N PHE A 251 0.57 19.59 -15.79
CA PHE A 251 0.21 20.28 -14.57
C PHE A 251 1.18 21.42 -14.21
N ILE A 252 2.48 21.24 -14.44
CA ILE A 252 3.48 22.30 -14.29
C ILE A 252 3.17 23.44 -15.27
N ASP A 253 2.84 23.17 -16.52
CA ASP A 253 2.48 24.21 -17.49
C ASP A 253 1.24 25.01 -17.03
N LEU A 254 0.23 24.32 -16.46
CA LEU A 254 -0.93 24.98 -15.85
C LEU A 254 -0.52 25.89 -14.68
N LEU A 255 0.38 25.42 -13.81
CA LEU A 255 0.88 26.19 -12.66
C LEU A 255 1.68 27.41 -13.12
N ILE A 256 2.51 27.28 -14.16
CA ILE A 256 3.26 28.41 -14.75
C ILE A 256 2.28 29.48 -15.26
N ASN A 257 1.24 29.08 -16.01
CA ASN A 257 0.22 30.01 -16.48
C ASN A 257 -0.50 30.73 -15.33
N VAL A 258 -0.83 30.02 -14.25
CA VAL A 258 -1.40 30.62 -13.04
C VAL A 258 -0.42 31.59 -12.38
N ASN A 259 0.87 31.26 -12.36
CA ASN A 259 1.91 32.10 -11.79
C ASN A 259 2.10 33.41 -12.56
N ASP A 260 2.13 33.33 -13.89
CA ASP A 260 2.24 34.49 -14.78
C ASP A 260 1.02 35.41 -14.64
N ASP A 261 -0.17 34.82 -14.54
CA ASP A 261 -1.41 35.55 -14.29
C ASP A 261 -1.39 36.25 -12.92
N LEU A 262 -0.92 35.57 -11.87
CA LEU A 262 -0.70 36.18 -10.55
C LEU A 262 0.27 37.36 -10.62
N LEU A 263 1.41 37.22 -11.30
CA LEU A 263 2.38 38.31 -11.47
C LEU A 263 1.77 39.51 -12.20
N ASN A 264 0.93 39.25 -13.20
CA ASN A 264 0.28 40.29 -13.98
C ASN A 264 -0.82 41.02 -13.22
N ASN A 265 -1.35 40.45 -12.14
CA ASN A 265 -2.50 41.01 -11.41
C ASN A 265 -2.18 41.35 -9.94
N TYR A 266 -1.02 40.93 -9.42
CA TYR A 266 -0.62 41.15 -8.04
C TYR A 266 -0.53 42.65 -7.71
N ASN A 267 -1.24 43.06 -6.64
CA ASN A 267 -1.34 44.45 -6.20
C ASN A 267 -1.79 45.45 -7.28
N LYS A 268 -2.42 44.98 -8.36
CA LYS A 268 -3.03 45.85 -9.37
C LYS A 268 -4.50 46.08 -9.04
N LEU A 269 -4.96 47.32 -9.24
CA LEU A 269 -6.38 47.65 -9.16
C LEU A 269 -7.08 47.10 -10.41
N ILE A 270 -7.97 46.13 -10.24
CA ILE A 270 -8.67 45.41 -11.29
C ILE A 270 -10.16 45.64 -11.11
N TYR A 271 -10.87 45.79 -12.22
CA TYR A 271 -12.32 45.83 -12.22
C TYR A 271 -12.89 44.41 -12.28
N HIS A 272 -13.72 44.05 -11.30
CA HIS A 272 -14.35 42.73 -11.23
C HIS A 272 -15.80 42.84 -11.69
N GLU A 273 -16.09 42.35 -12.89
CA GLU A 273 -17.41 42.48 -13.53
C GLU A 273 -18.55 41.93 -12.68
N HIS A 274 -18.36 40.78 -12.05
CA HIS A 274 -19.40 40.12 -11.27
C HIS A 274 -19.73 40.84 -9.94
N ARG A 275 -18.87 41.76 -9.48
CA ARG A 275 -19.12 42.63 -8.32
C ARG A 275 -19.39 44.08 -8.70
N ASN A 276 -19.21 44.44 -9.97
CA ASN A 276 -19.30 45.81 -10.46
C ASN A 276 -18.47 46.80 -9.60
N ASN A 277 -17.24 46.40 -9.22
CA ASN A 277 -16.36 47.21 -8.41
C ASN A 277 -14.87 47.02 -8.77
N TYR A 278 -14.03 47.90 -8.25
CA TYR A 278 -12.58 47.77 -8.34
C TYR A 278 -12.01 47.21 -7.04
N ASN A 279 -11.09 46.26 -7.13
CA ASN A 279 -10.34 45.74 -5.99
C ASN A 279 -8.89 45.44 -6.39
N TYR A 280 -8.01 45.25 -5.40
CA TYR A 280 -6.62 44.89 -5.65
C TYR A 280 -6.44 43.38 -5.81
N GLY A 281 -5.83 42.96 -6.92
CA GLY A 281 -5.62 41.55 -7.24
C GLY A 281 -6.92 40.81 -7.49
N TYR A 282 -6.88 39.47 -7.36
CA TYR A 282 -8.07 38.65 -7.57
C TYR A 282 -9.05 38.74 -6.40
N ASP A 283 -10.33 38.70 -6.73
CA ASP A 283 -11.35 38.43 -5.72
C ASP A 283 -11.59 36.92 -5.52
N ILE A 284 -12.59 36.60 -4.71
CA ILE A 284 -12.83 35.23 -4.28
C ILE A 284 -13.25 34.30 -5.43
N PHE A 285 -14.01 34.79 -6.41
CA PHE A 285 -14.55 33.97 -7.48
C PHE A 285 -13.46 33.63 -8.49
N GLU A 286 -12.65 34.63 -8.85
CA GLU A 286 -11.48 34.42 -9.72
C GLU A 286 -10.48 33.46 -9.06
N LYS A 287 -10.22 33.60 -7.75
CA LYS A 287 -9.38 32.65 -7.01
C LYS A 287 -9.93 31.23 -7.09
N MET A 288 -11.24 31.04 -6.91
CA MET A 288 -11.88 29.73 -7.05
C MET A 288 -11.73 29.15 -8.46
N GLU A 289 -11.90 29.97 -9.49
CA GLU A 289 -11.73 29.55 -10.88
C GLU A 289 -10.29 29.10 -11.18
N LYS A 290 -9.30 29.71 -10.53
CA LYS A 290 -7.89 29.30 -10.65
C LYS A 290 -7.53 28.10 -9.79
N THR A 291 -8.01 28.00 -8.55
CA THR A 291 -7.60 26.92 -7.63
C THR A 291 -8.30 25.59 -7.91
N LYS A 292 -9.56 25.61 -8.39
CA LYS A 292 -10.33 24.39 -8.66
C LYS A 292 -9.67 23.47 -9.69
N PRO A 293 -9.19 23.94 -10.86
CA PRO A 293 -8.43 23.10 -11.78
C PRO A 293 -7.17 22.51 -11.15
N LEU A 294 -6.45 23.27 -10.30
CA LEU A 294 -5.27 22.76 -9.61
C LEU A 294 -5.64 21.61 -8.68
N PHE A 295 -6.71 21.76 -7.91
CA PHE A 295 -7.23 20.73 -7.02
C PHE A 295 -7.62 19.46 -7.77
N LEU A 296 -8.39 19.57 -8.85
CA LEU A 296 -8.81 18.40 -9.63
C LEU A 296 -7.62 17.66 -10.27
N ASN A 297 -6.61 18.41 -10.76
CA ASN A 297 -5.42 17.81 -11.34
C ASN A 297 -4.56 17.11 -10.28
N ILE A 298 -4.33 17.73 -9.12
CA ILE A 298 -3.52 17.09 -8.07
C ILE A 298 -4.20 15.86 -7.50
N VAL A 299 -5.53 15.83 -7.34
CA VAL A 299 -6.26 14.64 -6.87
C VAL A 299 -6.03 13.47 -7.83
N LYS A 300 -6.28 13.69 -9.13
CA LYS A 300 -6.07 12.66 -10.15
C LYS A 300 -4.62 12.19 -10.19
N LEU A 301 -3.67 13.13 -10.18
CA LEU A 301 -2.25 12.82 -10.22
C LEU A 301 -1.80 12.02 -8.99
N PHE A 302 -2.28 12.42 -7.80
CA PHE A 302 -1.98 11.77 -6.54
C PHE A 302 -2.52 10.33 -6.51
N ASP A 303 -3.76 10.12 -6.95
CA ASP A 303 -4.36 8.77 -7.03
C ASP A 303 -3.54 7.85 -7.95
N ASN A 304 -3.19 8.32 -9.15
CA ASN A 304 -2.34 7.57 -10.10
C ASN A 304 -0.96 7.26 -9.51
N TYR A 305 -0.35 8.24 -8.83
CA TYR A 305 0.94 8.07 -8.16
C TYR A 305 0.89 7.02 -7.05
N MET A 306 -0.15 7.07 -6.21
CA MET A 306 -0.37 6.11 -5.13
C MET A 306 -0.61 4.70 -5.66
N GLU A 307 -1.36 4.55 -6.76
CA GLU A 307 -1.59 3.26 -7.40
C GLU A 307 -0.29 2.60 -7.89
N VAL A 308 0.65 3.37 -8.45
CA VAL A 308 1.99 2.86 -8.82
C VAL A 308 2.74 2.35 -7.59
N GLY A 309 2.76 3.13 -6.51
CA GLY A 309 3.40 2.73 -5.25
C GLY A 309 2.81 1.44 -4.68
N MET A 310 1.48 1.32 -4.74
CA MET A 310 0.72 0.14 -4.33
C MET A 310 1.10 -1.10 -5.15
N LYS A 311 1.10 -0.99 -6.48
CA LYS A 311 1.47 -2.10 -7.38
C LYS A 311 2.91 -2.56 -7.17
N LEU A 312 3.86 -1.64 -6.96
CA LEU A 312 5.24 -2.01 -6.66
C LEU A 312 5.36 -2.77 -5.33
N MET A 313 4.61 -2.35 -4.32
CA MET A 313 4.53 -3.02 -3.03
C MET A 313 4.00 -4.45 -3.17
N ASP A 314 2.94 -4.60 -3.98
CA ASP A 314 2.33 -5.89 -4.24
C ASP A 314 3.26 -6.85 -4.98
N LEU A 315 3.98 -6.35 -5.99
CA LEU A 315 4.99 -7.16 -6.68
C LEU A 315 6.12 -7.58 -5.74
N TYR A 316 6.50 -6.76 -4.77
CA TYR A 316 7.49 -7.14 -3.77
C TYR A 316 7.00 -8.28 -2.86
N PHE A 317 5.76 -8.18 -2.35
CA PHE A 317 5.13 -9.28 -1.63
C PHE A 317 5.05 -10.55 -2.49
N MET A 318 4.46 -10.44 -3.69
CA MET A 318 4.25 -11.57 -4.60
C MET A 318 5.55 -12.26 -4.95
N ARG A 319 6.60 -11.50 -5.31
CA ARG A 319 7.95 -12.05 -5.51
C ARG A 319 8.41 -12.84 -4.29
N ARG A 320 8.28 -12.28 -3.09
CA ARG A 320 8.78 -12.92 -1.87
C ARG A 320 8.02 -14.19 -1.55
N TYR A 321 6.69 -14.14 -1.57
CA TYR A 321 5.83 -15.27 -1.25
C TYR A 321 5.96 -16.40 -2.29
N LEU A 322 5.94 -16.07 -3.58
CA LEU A 322 5.93 -17.07 -4.65
C LEU A 322 7.31 -17.68 -4.89
N ASP A 323 8.37 -16.87 -4.97
CA ASP A 323 9.70 -17.33 -5.41
C ASP A 323 10.47 -18.12 -4.34
N LYS A 324 10.17 -17.91 -3.07
CA LYS A 324 10.89 -18.58 -1.97
C LYS A 324 10.24 -19.91 -1.66
N SER A 325 10.96 -20.99 -1.95
CA SER A 325 10.53 -22.37 -1.67
C SER A 325 10.37 -22.66 -0.17
N TYR A 326 11.11 -21.95 0.69
CA TYR A 326 10.99 -22.09 2.14
C TYR A 326 9.74 -21.41 2.73
N ILE A 327 9.02 -20.58 1.95
CA ILE A 327 7.78 -19.93 2.38
C ILE A 327 6.62 -20.80 1.92
N THR A 328 5.99 -21.50 2.84
CA THR A 328 4.90 -22.45 2.53
C THR A 328 3.57 -22.03 3.13
N ASN A 329 3.56 -21.36 4.28
CA ASN A 329 2.35 -20.88 4.95
C ASN A 329 2.47 -19.36 5.15
N GLY A 330 1.80 -18.60 4.29
CA GLY A 330 1.77 -17.14 4.36
C GLY A 330 0.54 -16.64 5.08
N ILE A 331 0.71 -15.57 5.85
CA ILE A 331 -0.38 -14.83 6.49
C ILE A 331 -0.13 -13.36 6.18
N VAL A 332 -1.06 -12.69 5.54
CA VAL A 332 -0.93 -11.28 5.13
C VAL A 332 -1.95 -10.45 5.86
N TYR A 333 -1.51 -9.37 6.50
CA TYR A 333 -2.38 -8.32 7.00
C TYR A 333 -2.02 -7.00 6.33
N GLY A 334 -2.98 -6.40 5.63
CA GLY A 334 -2.79 -5.14 4.92
C GLY A 334 -4.08 -4.57 4.34
N GLY A 335 -3.94 -3.52 3.55
CA GLY A 335 -5.05 -2.83 2.91
C GLY A 335 -5.89 -3.76 2.04
N ALA A 336 -7.21 -3.60 2.08
CA ALA A 336 -8.14 -4.44 1.33
C ALA A 336 -7.91 -4.38 -0.21
N ASP A 337 -7.31 -3.30 -0.70
CA ASP A 337 -6.93 -3.12 -2.10
C ASP A 337 -5.78 -4.01 -2.52
N HIS A 338 -4.76 -4.12 -1.66
CA HIS A 338 -3.67 -5.09 -1.81
C HIS A 338 -4.23 -6.51 -1.87
N ILE A 339 -5.18 -6.83 -0.99
CA ILE A 339 -5.83 -8.15 -0.97
C ILE A 339 -6.57 -8.44 -2.28
N CYS A 340 -7.29 -7.47 -2.84
CA CYS A 340 -7.94 -7.61 -4.15
C CYS A 340 -6.93 -7.94 -5.26
N ASN A 341 -5.80 -7.23 -5.28
CA ASN A 341 -4.74 -7.48 -6.25
C ASN A 341 -4.07 -8.85 -6.07
N TYR A 342 -3.83 -9.28 -4.82
CA TYR A 342 -3.30 -10.61 -4.52
C TYR A 342 -4.23 -11.70 -5.01
N VAL A 343 -5.51 -11.64 -4.64
CA VAL A 343 -6.52 -12.62 -5.06
C VAL A 343 -6.60 -12.70 -6.59
N TYR A 344 -6.71 -11.54 -7.25
CA TYR A 344 -6.78 -11.47 -8.72
C TYR A 344 -5.57 -12.10 -9.38
N SER A 345 -4.37 -11.67 -8.98
CA SER A 345 -3.11 -12.11 -9.57
C SER A 345 -2.83 -13.58 -9.27
N LEU A 346 -3.09 -14.06 -8.05
CA LEU A 346 -2.85 -15.45 -7.65
C LEU A 346 -3.73 -16.43 -8.43
N ILE A 347 -5.03 -16.12 -8.60
CA ILE A 347 -5.94 -16.96 -9.38
C ILE A 347 -5.56 -16.94 -10.86
N LYS A 348 -5.39 -15.73 -11.43
CA LYS A 348 -5.24 -15.57 -12.88
C LYS A 348 -3.86 -15.97 -13.39
N ASP A 349 -2.83 -15.68 -12.60
CA ASP A 349 -1.44 -15.81 -13.03
C ASP A 349 -0.68 -16.92 -12.27
N TYR A 350 -1.22 -17.58 -11.26
CA TYR A 350 -0.44 -18.57 -10.50
C TYR A 350 -1.21 -19.85 -10.16
N ASP A 351 -2.40 -20.04 -10.75
CA ASP A 351 -3.23 -21.23 -10.56
C ASP A 351 -3.54 -21.50 -9.07
N PHE A 352 -3.64 -20.43 -8.28
CA PHE A 352 -4.15 -20.53 -6.92
C PHE A 352 -5.68 -20.57 -6.96
N GLU A 353 -6.27 -21.12 -5.92
CA GLU A 353 -7.71 -21.10 -5.70
C GLU A 353 -8.03 -20.64 -4.28
N ILE A 354 -9.11 -19.89 -4.14
CA ILE A 354 -9.74 -19.62 -2.86
C ILE A 354 -10.34 -20.93 -2.36
N THR A 355 -10.17 -21.21 -1.06
CA THR A 355 -10.77 -22.36 -0.36
C THR A 355 -11.76 -21.92 0.70
N ASN A 356 -11.54 -20.75 1.31
CA ASN A 356 -12.43 -20.15 2.28
C ASN A 356 -12.45 -18.63 2.12
N SER A 357 -13.59 -18.02 2.41
CA SER A 357 -13.78 -16.57 2.42
C SER A 357 -14.79 -16.23 3.51
N SER A 358 -14.47 -15.30 4.42
CA SER A 358 -15.40 -14.92 5.49
C SER A 358 -16.59 -14.12 4.97
N TYR A 359 -16.43 -13.53 3.79
CA TYR A 359 -17.51 -12.98 3.00
C TYR A 359 -17.33 -13.36 1.52
N MET A 360 -18.41 -13.73 0.84
CA MET A 360 -18.45 -13.78 -0.62
C MET A 360 -19.87 -13.47 -1.11
N SER A 361 -19.99 -12.77 -2.24
CA SER A 361 -21.30 -12.56 -2.89
C SER A 361 -21.67 -13.70 -3.87
N ALA A 362 -20.71 -14.55 -4.24
CA ALA A 362 -20.95 -15.74 -5.05
C ALA A 362 -21.66 -16.84 -4.25
N LYS A 363 -22.35 -17.76 -4.94
CA LYS A 363 -23.12 -18.83 -4.26
C LYS A 363 -22.22 -19.85 -3.54
N ASN A 364 -21.02 -20.06 -4.05
CA ASN A 364 -20.03 -20.97 -3.48
C ASN A 364 -18.60 -20.61 -3.96
N ILE A 365 -17.61 -21.24 -3.33
CA ILE A 365 -16.18 -21.01 -3.59
C ILE A 365 -15.78 -21.35 -5.05
N ASN A 366 -16.39 -22.36 -5.67
CA ASN A 366 -16.07 -22.73 -7.05
C ASN A 366 -16.56 -21.64 -8.03
N GLU A 367 -17.77 -21.12 -7.81
CA GLU A 367 -18.30 -20.00 -8.58
C GLU A 367 -17.47 -18.73 -8.36
N LEU A 368 -17.06 -18.45 -7.11
CA LEU A 368 -16.18 -17.33 -6.78
C LEU A 368 -14.87 -17.36 -7.58
N ASN A 369 -14.15 -18.49 -7.55
CA ASN A 369 -12.90 -18.67 -8.30
C ASN A 369 -13.12 -18.48 -9.81
N LYS A 370 -14.18 -19.09 -10.36
CA LYS A 370 -14.52 -18.97 -11.80
C LYS A 370 -14.84 -17.53 -12.21
N ASN A 371 -15.54 -16.77 -11.36
CA ASN A 371 -15.91 -15.39 -11.63
C ASN A 371 -14.68 -14.48 -11.57
N ILE A 372 -13.84 -14.62 -10.55
CA ILE A 372 -12.61 -13.83 -10.41
C ILE A 372 -11.65 -14.10 -11.59
N ASN A 373 -11.49 -15.35 -12.02
CA ASN A 373 -10.59 -15.69 -13.13
C ASN A 373 -10.98 -15.02 -14.46
N LYS A 374 -12.26 -14.63 -14.63
CA LYS A 374 -12.75 -13.94 -15.84
C LYS A 374 -12.60 -12.42 -15.78
N LEU A 375 -12.25 -11.86 -14.63
CA LEU A 375 -12.12 -10.42 -14.47
C LEU A 375 -10.98 -9.87 -15.31
N LYS A 376 -11.11 -8.60 -15.71
CA LYS A 376 -10.07 -7.86 -16.44
C LYS A 376 -9.31 -6.89 -15.54
N ASN A 377 -9.92 -6.45 -14.45
CA ASN A 377 -9.34 -5.53 -13.48
C ASN A 377 -9.40 -6.17 -12.08
N TYR A 378 -8.32 -6.03 -11.30
CA TYR A 378 -8.27 -6.52 -9.92
C TYR A 378 -9.26 -5.79 -9.00
N MET A 379 -9.60 -4.54 -9.31
CA MET A 379 -10.57 -3.75 -8.54
C MET A 379 -11.97 -4.34 -8.62
N ASP A 380 -12.29 -5.06 -9.71
CA ASP A 380 -13.56 -5.75 -9.87
C ASP A 380 -13.69 -6.96 -8.92
N VAL A 381 -12.61 -7.39 -8.25
CA VAL A 381 -12.67 -8.43 -7.22
C VAL A 381 -13.51 -7.96 -6.03
N ARG A 382 -13.53 -6.66 -5.74
CA ARG A 382 -14.28 -6.06 -4.62
C ARG A 382 -15.76 -6.46 -4.65
N GLN A 383 -16.39 -6.54 -5.83
CA GLN A 383 -17.81 -6.92 -5.95
C GLN A 383 -18.09 -8.34 -5.44
N TYR A 384 -17.06 -9.19 -5.36
CA TYR A 384 -17.17 -10.57 -4.91
C TYR A 384 -16.78 -10.76 -3.45
N ILE A 385 -15.83 -9.97 -2.96
CA ILE A 385 -15.22 -10.20 -1.64
C ILE A 385 -15.50 -9.07 -0.64
N PHE A 386 -16.16 -7.97 -1.00
CA PHE A 386 -16.56 -6.93 -0.04
C PHE A 386 -18.06 -6.99 0.23
N PRO A 387 -18.49 -6.84 1.50
CA PRO A 387 -19.89 -6.76 1.85
C PRO A 387 -20.54 -5.50 1.28
N ASN A 388 -21.83 -5.61 0.92
CA ASN A 388 -22.64 -4.49 0.43
C ASN A 388 -22.73 -3.33 1.43
N ILE A 389 -22.62 -3.63 2.72
CA ILE A 389 -22.55 -2.65 3.81
C ILE A 389 -21.18 -2.80 4.45
N LEU A 390 -20.43 -1.69 4.48
CA LEU A 390 -19.07 -1.68 5.01
C LEU A 390 -19.06 -2.06 6.50
N ARG A 391 -18.47 -3.22 6.79
CA ARG A 391 -18.30 -3.73 8.14
C ARG A 391 -16.96 -4.45 8.25
N GLN A 392 -16.13 -4.04 9.21
CA GLN A 392 -14.82 -4.64 9.47
C GLN A 392 -14.98 -5.81 10.45
N CYS A 393 -15.79 -6.80 10.03
CA CYS A 393 -16.08 -8.01 10.77
C CYS A 393 -15.93 -9.22 9.85
N SER A 394 -15.13 -10.20 10.26
CA SER A 394 -14.97 -11.46 9.52
C SER A 394 -15.41 -12.64 10.37
N ASP A 395 -16.33 -13.45 9.83
CA ASP A 395 -16.74 -14.72 10.42
C ASP A 395 -15.83 -15.85 9.90
N LEU A 396 -15.10 -16.49 10.80
CA LEU A 396 -14.17 -17.56 10.48
C LEU A 396 -14.78 -18.96 10.67
N GLU A 397 -16.10 -19.10 10.73
CA GLU A 397 -16.75 -20.40 10.66
C GLU A 397 -16.29 -21.18 9.41
N GLY A 398 -15.90 -22.44 9.62
CA GLY A 398 -15.44 -23.32 8.54
C GLY A 398 -13.99 -23.09 8.08
N PHE A 399 -13.28 -22.10 8.61
CA PHE A 399 -11.84 -21.97 8.38
C PHE A 399 -11.05 -23.02 9.17
N PRO A 400 -9.93 -23.53 8.64
CA PRO A 400 -9.02 -24.35 9.42
C PRO A 400 -8.47 -23.59 10.63
N SER A 401 -8.43 -24.25 11.78
CA SER A 401 -7.81 -23.71 12.98
C SER A 401 -6.30 -23.49 12.77
N ASN A 402 -5.74 -22.51 13.47
CA ASN A 402 -4.29 -22.27 13.48
C ASN A 402 -3.64 -22.15 12.10
N PHE A 403 -4.38 -21.64 11.12
CA PHE A 403 -3.91 -21.45 9.73
C PHE A 403 -3.44 -22.75 9.03
N GLN A 404 -3.96 -23.92 9.42
CA GLN A 404 -3.46 -25.21 8.93
C GLN A 404 -3.83 -25.60 7.49
#